data_AF-A0A1B6K332-F1
#
_entry.id   AF-A0A1B6K332-F1
#
_cell.length_a   1.000
_cell.length_b   1.000
_cell.length_c   1.000
_cell.angle_alpha   90.00
_cell.angle_beta   90.00
_cell.angle_gamma   90.00
#
_symmetry.space_group_name_H-M   'P 1'
#
loop_
_entity.id
_entity.type
_entity.pdbx_description
1 polymer ?
#
loop_
_entity_poly.entity_id
_entity_poly.type
_entity_poly.pdbx_seq_one_letter_code
_entity_poly.pdbx_strand_id
1 'polypeptide(L)'
;KIKQMKNHNKNSKFEDVIKSAVFIDNTFLIKDLLITNGSVKLITAPRMFGKSTNLDMVKRFLEITVDEIGNRLEISDTANYNLFKTNGLNICKDEQFFKEHFGNYPVIYIDYNPLRTVSSFIELLNKLRIVISQTFSYHTYLTGNKKLWMDEEEITHFHNHITQGENRTLDKFDMSFSFQYLALLLKKHFRKKVFVLIDNSDAFVYNMIFKESPDMEAICSFMEETDGALLTAENLVSGGLLNGVLRVFRGSWGINVWTAQYLQEVEFSKYYGLTEPDLLQTLNKLFLDKKKRVEVKSYLDKNFGGYRLYTDGSDYVNMYSISSVVRYLTNGSNLGNYLCYPEYLDGWKSLFRTKDVSEAVTELLAGRELVVDIYEAFYKEHFLAIHNMIKHKKLLSQYGVEWFLRYLNRFGYLTPSEENKNGTNGKFKLPNQESRQYLLNLL
;
A
#
# COMPACT_ATOMS: atom_id res chain seq x y z
N LYS A 1 -29.78 -9.45 17.81
CA LYS A 1 -28.50 -10.15 17.59
C LYS A 1 -27.61 -9.33 16.63
N ILE A 2 -27.08 -8.20 17.10
CA ILE A 2 -26.14 -7.34 16.34
C ILE A 2 -24.99 -7.01 17.30
N LYS A 3 -24.05 -7.95 17.43
CA LYS A 3 -22.80 -7.82 18.18
C LYS A 3 -21.77 -8.77 17.58
N GLN A 4 -21.43 -8.56 16.31
CA GLN A 4 -20.34 -9.30 15.65
C GLN A 4 -19.59 -8.52 14.55
N MET A 5 -19.66 -7.18 14.53
CA MET A 5 -18.89 -6.33 13.60
C MET A 5 -17.98 -5.33 14.33
N LYS A 6 -17.29 -5.75 15.39
CA LYS A 6 -16.36 -4.86 16.13
C LYS A 6 -14.88 -5.26 16.09
N ASN A 7 -14.45 -6.22 15.28
CA ASN A 7 -13.06 -6.70 15.34
C ASN A 7 -12.28 -6.82 14.02
N HIS A 8 -12.70 -6.20 12.92
CA HIS A 8 -11.91 -6.18 11.69
C HIS A 8 -11.79 -4.76 11.11
N ASN A 9 -10.79 -4.02 11.59
CA ASN A 9 -9.91 -3.16 10.78
C ASN A 9 -8.90 -2.48 11.72
N LYS A 10 -7.72 -3.09 11.88
CA LYS A 10 -6.53 -2.45 12.47
C LYS A 10 -5.79 -1.58 11.44
N ASN A 11 -6.54 -0.93 10.54
CA ASN A 11 -6.00 0.09 9.64
C ASN A 11 -6.40 1.45 10.21
N SER A 12 -5.43 2.34 10.40
CA SER A 12 -5.69 3.67 10.93
C SER A 12 -6.44 4.47 9.86
N LYS A 13 -7.73 4.74 10.10
CA LYS A 13 -8.55 5.56 9.21
C LYS A 13 -8.04 7.00 9.25
N PHE A 14 -8.09 7.70 8.12
CA PHE A 14 -7.63 9.08 8.03
C PHE A 14 -8.35 9.99 9.04
N GLU A 15 -9.65 9.76 9.25
CA GLU A 15 -10.48 10.49 10.23
C GLU A 15 -10.01 10.38 11.69
N ASP A 16 -9.32 9.30 12.03
CA ASP A 16 -8.76 9.08 13.36
C ASP A 16 -7.35 9.65 13.45
N VAL A 17 -6.56 9.48 12.38
CA VAL A 17 -5.17 9.93 12.30
C VAL A 17 -5.06 11.44 12.37
N ILE A 18 -5.97 12.18 11.71
CA ILE A 18 -5.97 13.65 11.69
C ILE A 18 -6.16 14.28 13.08
N LYS A 19 -6.81 13.57 14.01
CA LYS A 19 -7.05 14.03 15.39
C LYS A 19 -5.83 13.80 16.29
N SER A 20 -4.81 13.11 15.80
CA SER A 20 -3.61 12.80 16.56
C SER A 20 -2.70 14.01 16.72
N ALA A 21 -2.12 14.18 17.91
CA ALA A 21 -1.12 15.23 18.15
C ALA A 21 0.17 15.05 17.31
N VAL A 22 0.37 13.85 16.76
CA VAL A 22 1.50 13.51 15.87
C VAL A 22 1.07 13.39 14.41
N PHE A 23 -0.07 13.97 14.04
CA PHE A 23 -0.51 14.02 12.65
C PHE A 23 0.45 14.86 11.80
N ILE A 24 0.75 14.33 10.62
CA ILE A 24 1.59 14.95 9.60
C ILE A 24 0.76 15.04 8.32
N ASP A 25 0.67 16.25 7.79
CA ASP A 25 -0.23 16.60 6.71
C ASP A 25 0.38 16.29 5.35
N ASN A 26 0.10 15.08 4.86
CA ASN A 26 0.51 14.60 3.54
C ASN A 26 -0.52 14.88 2.44
N THR A 27 -1.45 15.83 2.63
CA THR A 27 -2.55 16.04 1.68
C THR A 27 -2.11 16.54 0.31
N PHE A 28 -0.91 17.09 0.17
CA PHE A 28 -0.34 17.40 -1.15
C PHE A 28 -0.04 16.17 -2.00
N LEU A 29 -0.01 14.96 -1.41
CA LEU A 29 0.00 13.71 -2.18
C LEU A 29 -1.15 13.68 -3.19
N ILE A 30 -2.33 14.20 -2.85
CA ILE A 30 -3.49 14.22 -3.75
C ILE A 30 -3.20 15.08 -4.98
N LYS A 31 -2.55 16.22 -4.78
CA LYS A 31 -2.18 17.12 -5.88
C LYS A 31 -1.15 16.47 -6.78
N ASP A 32 -0.03 16.01 -6.22
CA ASP A 32 1.03 15.34 -6.96
C ASP A 32 0.49 14.09 -7.69
N LEU A 33 -0.44 13.35 -7.08
CA LEU A 33 -1.11 12.21 -7.71
C LEU A 33 -1.89 12.59 -8.99
N LEU A 34 -2.63 13.69 -8.98
CA LEU A 34 -3.51 14.08 -10.07
C LEU A 34 -2.81 14.86 -11.19
N ILE A 35 -1.77 15.63 -10.88
CA ILE A 35 -1.06 16.45 -11.88
C ILE A 35 0.04 15.69 -12.60
N THR A 36 0.61 14.66 -11.97
CA THR A 36 1.74 13.92 -12.55
C THR A 36 1.27 12.97 -13.64
N ASN A 37 2.12 12.79 -14.67
CA ASN A 37 1.83 11.92 -15.79
C ASN A 37 1.53 10.48 -15.36
N GLY A 38 0.78 9.76 -16.20
CA GLY A 38 0.32 8.40 -15.92
C GLY A 38 -1.04 8.39 -15.23
N SER A 39 -2.03 7.79 -15.89
CA SER A 39 -3.40 7.68 -15.37
C SER A 39 -3.45 6.78 -14.13
N VAL A 40 -2.70 5.68 -14.14
CA VAL A 40 -2.64 4.70 -13.06
C VAL A 40 -1.24 4.69 -12.45
N LYS A 41 -1.16 4.85 -11.13
CA LYS A 41 0.09 4.94 -10.39
C LYS A 41 0.18 3.81 -9.34
N LEU A 42 1.30 3.11 -9.29
CA LEU A 42 1.64 2.16 -8.22
C LEU A 42 2.72 2.78 -7.34
N ILE A 43 2.41 2.99 -6.06
CA ILE A 43 3.40 3.47 -5.08
C ILE A 43 3.73 2.35 -4.10
N THR A 44 4.99 1.91 -4.10
CA THR A 44 5.47 0.89 -3.17
C THR A 44 6.21 1.53 -2.00
N ALA A 45 5.90 1.07 -0.80
CA ALA A 45 6.63 1.48 0.41
C ALA A 45 6.60 0.35 1.44
N PRO A 46 7.53 0.35 2.42
CA PRO A 46 7.53 -0.65 3.48
C PRO A 46 6.21 -0.70 4.27
N ARG A 47 6.01 -1.81 5.00
CA ARG A 47 4.84 -1.94 5.89
C ARG A 47 4.85 -0.81 6.91
N MET A 48 3.66 -0.31 7.25
CA MET A 48 3.47 0.71 8.28
C MET A 48 3.99 2.13 7.92
N PHE A 49 4.28 2.40 6.64
CA PHE A 49 4.72 3.72 6.15
C PHE A 49 3.54 4.58 5.66
N GLY A 50 2.36 4.43 6.26
CA GLY A 50 1.19 5.28 5.99
C GLY A 50 0.40 4.97 4.71
N LYS A 51 0.70 3.87 3.99
CA LYS A 51 0.05 3.54 2.71
C LYS A 51 -1.48 3.53 2.74
N SER A 52 -2.09 2.72 3.60
CA SER A 52 -3.55 2.63 3.72
C SER A 52 -4.17 3.94 4.22
N THR A 53 -3.50 4.68 5.10
CA THR A 53 -3.96 5.99 5.59
C THR A 53 -3.99 7.02 4.47
N ASN A 54 -2.92 7.10 3.68
CA ASN A 54 -2.81 8.00 2.53
C ASN A 54 -3.87 7.64 1.47
N LEU A 55 -4.14 6.36 1.28
CA LEU A 55 -5.14 5.90 0.32
C LEU A 55 -6.57 6.20 0.80
N ASP A 56 -6.89 6.04 2.10
CA ASP A 56 -8.17 6.50 2.69
C ASP A 56 -8.33 8.02 2.60
N MET A 57 -7.24 8.78 2.80
CA MET A 57 -7.23 10.24 2.59
C MET A 57 -7.59 10.60 1.15
N VAL A 58 -6.96 9.95 0.16
CA VAL A 58 -7.27 10.17 -1.27
C VAL A 58 -8.72 9.80 -1.58
N LYS A 59 -9.20 8.66 -1.07
CA LYS A 59 -10.61 8.23 -1.20
C LYS A 59 -11.55 9.33 -0.73
N ARG A 60 -11.37 9.80 0.51
CA ARG A 60 -12.24 10.83 1.12
C ARG A 60 -12.19 12.17 0.40
N PHE A 61 -11.05 12.54 -0.17
CA PHE A 61 -10.94 13.77 -0.94
C PHE A 61 -11.69 13.68 -2.27
N LEU A 62 -11.58 12.56 -3.00
CA LEU A 62 -12.10 12.44 -4.36
C LEU A 62 -13.58 12.00 -4.42
N GLU A 63 -14.01 11.17 -3.48
CA GLU A 63 -15.28 10.42 -3.54
C GLU A 63 -16.52 11.31 -3.52
N ILE A 64 -17.38 11.14 -4.53
CA ILE A 64 -18.75 11.67 -4.52
C ILE A 64 -19.51 11.02 -3.37
N THR A 65 -20.01 11.84 -2.45
CA THR A 65 -20.91 11.39 -1.38
C THR A 65 -22.35 11.44 -1.88
N VAL A 66 -23.13 10.42 -1.54
CA VAL A 66 -24.52 10.26 -1.98
C VAL A 66 -25.48 9.99 -0.83
N ASP A 67 -26.77 10.22 -1.07
CA ASP A 67 -27.87 9.76 -0.21
C ASP A 67 -28.13 8.25 -0.38
N GLU A 68 -29.15 7.73 0.33
CA GLU A 68 -29.50 6.31 0.32
C GLU A 68 -29.94 5.76 -1.05
N ILE A 69 -30.35 6.63 -1.99
CA ILE A 69 -30.81 6.26 -3.33
C ILE A 69 -29.83 6.70 -4.43
N GLY A 70 -28.65 7.17 -4.05
CA GLY A 70 -27.54 7.50 -4.95
C GLY A 70 -27.53 8.94 -5.47
N ASN A 71 -28.38 9.85 -4.98
CA ASN A 71 -28.28 11.25 -5.38
C ASN A 71 -27.07 11.90 -4.71
N ARG A 72 -26.33 12.72 -5.47
CA ARG A 72 -25.19 13.48 -4.95
C ARG A 72 -25.63 14.43 -3.85
N LEU A 73 -24.93 14.41 -2.72
CA LEU A 73 -25.07 15.42 -1.67
C LEU A 73 -24.32 16.71 -2.05
N GLU A 74 -24.79 17.84 -1.55
CA GLU A 74 -24.07 19.10 -1.66
C GLU A 74 -22.70 18.98 -0.97
N ILE A 75 -21.64 19.38 -1.69
CA ILE A 75 -20.25 19.14 -1.26
C ILE A 75 -19.99 19.74 0.13
N SER A 76 -20.49 20.97 0.37
CA SER A 76 -20.32 21.69 1.64
C SER A 76 -20.90 20.96 2.85
N ASP A 77 -21.90 20.11 2.62
CA ASP A 77 -22.66 19.44 3.67
C ASP A 77 -22.09 18.05 3.99
N THR A 78 -21.11 17.59 3.20
CA THR A 78 -20.50 16.27 3.38
C THR A 78 -19.58 16.23 4.60
N ALA A 79 -19.55 15.08 5.28
CA ALA A 79 -18.61 14.82 6.36
C ALA A 79 -17.14 14.94 5.89
N ASN A 80 -16.86 14.54 4.65
CA ASN A 80 -15.51 14.67 4.07
C ASN A 80 -15.13 16.14 3.91
N TYR A 81 -16.00 17.02 3.39
CA TYR A 81 -15.69 18.45 3.28
C TYR A 81 -15.35 19.06 4.64
N ASN A 82 -16.18 18.78 5.64
CA ASN A 82 -15.94 19.21 7.02
C ASN A 82 -14.61 18.69 7.56
N LEU A 83 -14.29 17.41 7.34
CA LEU A 83 -13.02 16.81 7.76
C LEU A 83 -11.81 17.58 7.23
N PHE A 84 -11.83 17.97 5.95
CA PHE A 84 -10.70 18.67 5.33
C PHE A 84 -10.63 20.15 5.73
N LYS A 85 -11.75 20.88 5.67
CA LYS A 85 -11.78 22.32 5.92
C LYS A 85 -11.56 22.68 7.40
N THR A 86 -12.22 21.97 8.32
CA THR A 86 -12.13 22.29 9.76
C THR A 86 -10.74 22.01 10.35
N ASN A 87 -9.99 21.06 9.78
CA ASN A 87 -8.63 20.75 10.18
C ASN A 87 -7.57 21.59 9.47
N GLY A 88 -7.97 22.52 8.59
CA GLY A 88 -7.05 23.46 7.94
C GLY A 88 -5.95 22.79 7.11
N LEU A 89 -6.28 21.67 6.45
CA LEU A 89 -5.31 20.88 5.71
C LEU A 89 -4.67 21.65 4.55
N ASN A 90 -3.40 21.37 4.27
CA ASN A 90 -2.58 22.07 3.30
C ASN A 90 -3.19 22.08 1.89
N ILE A 91 -3.80 20.96 1.46
CA ILE A 91 -4.50 20.88 0.17
C ILE A 91 -5.66 21.88 0.05
N CYS A 92 -6.24 22.35 1.16
CA CYS A 92 -7.33 23.32 1.16
C CYS A 92 -6.87 24.75 0.83
N LYS A 93 -5.55 25.02 0.88
CA LYS A 93 -4.98 26.33 0.57
C LYS A 93 -4.97 26.62 -0.94
N ASP A 94 -4.99 25.59 -1.76
CA ASP A 94 -5.18 25.70 -3.21
C ASP A 94 -6.68 25.63 -3.53
N GLU A 95 -7.36 26.77 -3.44
CA GLU A 95 -8.82 26.83 -3.57
C GLU A 95 -9.32 26.37 -4.95
N GLN A 96 -8.56 26.67 -6.01
CA GLN A 96 -8.91 26.26 -7.37
C GLN A 96 -8.84 24.75 -7.51
N PHE A 97 -7.72 24.13 -7.12
CA PHE A 97 -7.57 22.68 -7.16
C PHE A 97 -8.62 21.99 -6.29
N PHE A 98 -8.86 22.52 -5.09
CA PHE A 98 -9.86 21.97 -4.17
C PHE A 98 -11.26 21.99 -4.80
N LYS A 99 -11.67 23.11 -5.40
CA LYS A 99 -12.99 23.24 -6.05
C LYS A 99 -13.14 22.31 -7.25
N GLU A 100 -12.07 22.09 -8.01
CA GLU A 100 -12.09 21.25 -9.21
C GLU A 100 -12.21 19.76 -8.87
N HIS A 101 -11.50 19.29 -7.85
CA HIS A 101 -11.31 17.86 -7.61
C HIS A 101 -12.05 17.29 -6.41
N PHE A 102 -12.36 18.09 -5.38
CA PHE A 102 -12.93 17.58 -4.14
C PHE A 102 -14.34 17.02 -4.36
N GLY A 103 -14.59 15.79 -3.90
CA GLY A 103 -15.89 15.11 -3.96
C GLY A 103 -16.48 15.03 -5.37
N ASN A 104 -15.63 14.87 -6.39
CA ASN A 104 -16.01 15.03 -7.79
C ASN A 104 -15.84 13.75 -8.63
N TYR A 105 -15.39 12.64 -8.02
CA TYR A 105 -15.11 11.37 -8.67
C TYR A 105 -15.94 10.23 -8.08
N PRO A 106 -16.55 9.36 -8.90
CA PRO A 106 -16.93 8.03 -8.46
C PRO A 106 -15.66 7.25 -8.13
N VAL A 107 -15.57 6.67 -6.94
CA VAL A 107 -14.37 5.95 -6.49
C VAL A 107 -14.70 4.47 -6.30
N ILE A 108 -13.85 3.59 -6.84
CA ILE A 108 -13.84 2.16 -6.49
C ILE A 108 -12.66 1.93 -5.56
N TYR A 109 -12.92 1.41 -4.37
CA TYR A 109 -11.89 1.05 -3.40
C TYR A 109 -11.83 -0.47 -3.21
N ILE A 110 -10.67 -1.05 -3.53
CA ILE A 110 -10.40 -2.49 -3.47
C ILE A 110 -9.30 -2.71 -2.41
N ASP A 111 -9.56 -3.57 -1.42
CA ASP A 111 -8.53 -3.99 -0.47
C ASP A 111 -8.23 -5.48 -0.64
N TYR A 112 -7.05 -5.80 -1.17
CA TYR A 112 -6.62 -7.18 -1.38
C TYR A 112 -6.02 -7.84 -0.14
N ASN A 113 -6.01 -7.19 1.04
CA ASN A 113 -5.53 -7.81 2.28
C ASN A 113 -6.13 -9.20 2.60
N PRO A 114 -7.40 -9.52 2.30
CA PRO A 114 -7.91 -10.89 2.46
C PRO A 114 -7.13 -11.95 1.66
N LEU A 115 -6.57 -11.60 0.50
CA LEU A 115 -5.80 -12.49 -0.37
C LEU A 115 -4.42 -12.83 0.19
N ARG A 116 -3.97 -12.14 1.25
CA ARG A 116 -2.63 -12.28 1.82
C ARG A 116 -2.21 -13.71 2.14
N THR A 117 -3.16 -14.52 2.60
CA THR A 117 -2.92 -15.88 3.07
C THR A 117 -3.37 -16.97 2.09
N VAL A 118 -3.50 -16.66 0.80
CA VAL A 118 -3.85 -17.66 -0.23
C VAL A 118 -2.68 -18.60 -0.49
N SER A 119 -2.96 -19.90 -0.62
CA SER A 119 -1.97 -20.93 -0.99
C SER A 119 -2.37 -21.75 -2.21
N SER A 120 -3.66 -21.78 -2.55
CA SER A 120 -4.21 -22.50 -3.71
C SER A 120 -5.17 -21.62 -4.51
N PHE A 121 -5.45 -22.03 -5.74
CA PHE A 121 -6.36 -21.30 -6.62
C PHE A 121 -7.79 -21.27 -6.07
N ILE A 122 -8.24 -22.36 -5.43
CA ILE A 122 -9.56 -22.42 -4.79
C ILE A 122 -9.65 -21.42 -3.63
N GLU A 123 -8.60 -21.31 -2.82
CA GLU A 123 -8.55 -20.31 -1.74
C GLU A 123 -8.57 -18.88 -2.27
N LEU A 124 -7.88 -18.62 -3.39
CA LEU A 124 -7.93 -17.33 -4.08
C LEU A 124 -9.38 -16.98 -4.44
N LEU A 125 -10.09 -17.86 -5.14
CA LEU A 125 -11.47 -17.59 -5.58
C LEU A 125 -12.39 -17.33 -4.38
N ASN A 126 -12.26 -18.10 -3.30
CA ASN A 126 -13.05 -17.92 -2.08
C ASN A 126 -12.77 -16.59 -1.39
N LYS A 127 -11.51 -16.15 -1.32
CA LYS A 127 -11.13 -14.89 -0.68
C LYS A 127 -11.39 -13.69 -1.58
N LEU A 128 -11.28 -13.83 -2.89
CA LEU A 128 -11.62 -12.78 -3.85
C LEU A 128 -13.11 -12.45 -3.79
N ARG A 129 -13.99 -13.44 -3.58
CA ARG A 129 -15.42 -13.21 -3.28
C ARG A 129 -15.65 -12.28 -2.09
N ILE A 130 -14.81 -12.37 -1.06
CA ILE A 130 -14.88 -11.46 0.09
C ILE A 130 -14.47 -10.05 -0.34
N VAL A 131 -13.40 -9.91 -1.12
CA VAL A 131 -12.94 -8.62 -1.64
C VAL A 131 -14.01 -7.97 -2.53
N ILE A 132 -14.59 -8.73 -3.45
CA ILE A 132 -15.69 -8.29 -4.34
C ILE A 132 -16.87 -7.81 -3.51
N SER A 133 -17.34 -8.63 -2.56
CA SER A 133 -18.43 -8.28 -1.64
C SER A 133 -18.17 -6.99 -0.86
N GLN A 134 -16.96 -6.82 -0.31
CA GLN A 134 -16.58 -5.61 0.40
C GLN A 134 -16.55 -4.39 -0.53
N THR A 135 -16.03 -4.54 -1.74
CA THR A 135 -15.95 -3.47 -2.73
C THR A 135 -17.35 -3.01 -3.17
N PHE A 136 -18.22 -3.95 -3.53
CA PHE A 136 -19.59 -3.66 -3.96
C PHE A 136 -20.46 -3.11 -2.82
N SER A 137 -20.17 -3.48 -1.56
CA SER A 137 -20.95 -3.02 -0.40
C SER A 137 -20.93 -1.50 -0.21
N TYR A 138 -19.90 -0.79 -0.71
CA TYR A 138 -19.85 0.67 -0.71
C TYR A 138 -20.85 1.33 -1.69
N HIS A 139 -21.45 0.54 -2.57
CA HIS A 139 -22.28 1.02 -3.69
C HIS A 139 -23.69 0.44 -3.67
N THR A 140 -24.18 -0.02 -2.51
CA THR A 140 -25.54 -0.57 -2.37
C THR A 140 -26.63 0.43 -2.75
N TYR A 141 -26.36 1.74 -2.64
CA TYR A 141 -27.27 2.81 -3.08
C TYR A 141 -27.65 2.71 -4.58
N LEU A 142 -26.87 2.03 -5.41
CA LEU A 142 -27.17 1.84 -6.83
C LEU A 142 -28.50 1.09 -7.04
N THR A 143 -28.90 0.21 -6.12
CA THR A 143 -30.18 -0.52 -6.20
C THR A 143 -31.38 0.40 -6.03
N GLY A 144 -31.21 1.53 -5.32
CA GLY A 144 -32.24 2.57 -5.18
C GLY A 144 -32.52 3.31 -6.49
N ASN A 145 -31.58 3.32 -7.42
CA ASN A 145 -31.76 3.97 -8.72
C ASN A 145 -32.42 3.02 -9.74
N LYS A 146 -33.75 2.99 -9.77
CA LYS A 146 -34.54 2.18 -10.71
C LYS A 146 -34.24 2.44 -12.20
N LYS A 147 -33.72 3.61 -12.56
CA LYS A 147 -33.37 3.94 -13.97
C LYS A 147 -32.02 3.36 -14.40
N LEU A 148 -31.23 2.85 -13.45
CA LEU A 148 -29.94 2.24 -13.73
C LEU A 148 -30.10 0.86 -14.36
N TRP A 149 -31.17 0.14 -14.03
CA TRP A 149 -31.35 -1.27 -14.34
C TRP A 149 -32.35 -1.46 -15.48
N MET A 150 -32.09 -2.44 -16.35
CA MET A 150 -33.01 -2.81 -17.42
C MET A 150 -34.13 -3.73 -16.92
N ASP A 151 -33.81 -4.64 -16.02
CA ASP A 151 -34.72 -5.62 -15.43
C ASP A 151 -34.28 -6.03 -14.02
N GLU A 152 -35.08 -6.88 -13.37
CA GLU A 152 -34.80 -7.43 -12.03
C GLU A 152 -33.62 -8.43 -12.02
N GLU A 153 -33.26 -9.00 -13.18
CA GLU A 153 -32.14 -9.93 -13.30
C GLU A 153 -30.81 -9.20 -13.15
N GLU A 154 -30.65 -8.01 -13.75
CA GLU A 154 -29.48 -7.16 -13.54
C GLU A 154 -29.32 -6.74 -12.07
N ILE A 155 -30.42 -6.42 -11.40
CA ILE A 155 -30.45 -6.07 -9.97
C ILE A 155 -30.01 -7.28 -9.14
N THR A 156 -30.54 -8.47 -9.46
CA THR A 156 -30.17 -9.73 -8.79
C THR A 156 -28.69 -10.05 -9.00
N HIS A 157 -28.18 -9.89 -10.23
CA HIS A 157 -26.77 -10.10 -10.53
C HIS A 157 -25.86 -9.13 -9.76
N PHE A 158 -26.25 -7.85 -9.61
CA PHE A 158 -25.54 -6.91 -8.74
C PHE A 158 -25.59 -7.34 -7.27
N HIS A 159 -26.75 -7.79 -6.76
CA HIS A 159 -26.88 -8.30 -5.40
C HIS A 159 -26.00 -9.53 -5.12
N ASN A 160 -25.86 -10.42 -6.10
CA ASN A 160 -24.98 -11.59 -6.00
C ASN A 160 -23.52 -11.18 -5.72
N HIS A 161 -23.07 -10.00 -6.16
CA HIS A 161 -21.74 -9.50 -5.84
C HIS A 161 -21.59 -9.03 -4.40
N ILE A 162 -22.67 -8.64 -3.73
CA ILE A 162 -22.67 -8.06 -2.38
C ILE A 162 -22.78 -9.16 -1.31
N THR A 163 -23.70 -10.12 -1.47
CA THR A 163 -24.03 -11.07 -0.41
C THR A 163 -23.08 -12.26 -0.39
N GLN A 164 -22.46 -12.56 0.77
CA GLN A 164 -21.51 -13.69 0.89
C GLN A 164 -22.09 -15.08 0.60
N GLY A 165 -23.41 -15.26 0.74
CA GLY A 165 -24.07 -16.51 0.36
C GLY A 165 -24.25 -16.62 -1.14
N GLU A 166 -24.71 -15.55 -1.77
CA GLU A 166 -25.09 -15.49 -3.18
C GLU A 166 -23.86 -15.36 -4.10
N ASN A 167 -22.78 -14.75 -3.64
CA ASN A 167 -21.54 -14.61 -4.41
C ASN A 167 -20.87 -15.95 -4.76
N ARG A 168 -21.33 -17.06 -4.18
CA ARG A 168 -20.95 -18.43 -4.57
C ARG A 168 -21.44 -18.80 -5.96
N THR A 169 -22.47 -18.11 -6.47
CA THR A 169 -23.00 -18.28 -7.82
C THR A 169 -22.13 -17.65 -8.89
N LEU A 170 -21.29 -16.66 -8.53
CA LEU A 170 -20.37 -16.02 -9.46
C LEU A 170 -19.37 -17.04 -9.98
N ASP A 171 -19.26 -17.16 -11.29
CA ASP A 171 -18.25 -18.00 -11.92
C ASP A 171 -16.90 -17.28 -12.03
N LYS A 172 -15.93 -17.90 -12.72
CA LYS A 172 -14.60 -17.29 -12.91
C LYS A 172 -14.64 -16.01 -13.74
N PHE A 173 -15.51 -15.97 -14.75
CA PHE A 173 -15.67 -14.83 -15.64
C PHE A 173 -16.33 -13.68 -14.88
N ASP A 174 -17.41 -13.93 -14.14
CA ASP A 174 -18.06 -12.94 -13.29
C ASP A 174 -17.06 -12.31 -12.31
N MET A 175 -16.22 -13.15 -11.69
CA MET A 175 -15.21 -12.67 -10.75
C MET A 175 -14.12 -11.84 -11.43
N SER A 176 -13.56 -12.28 -12.56
CA SER A 176 -12.47 -11.56 -13.24
C SER A 176 -12.94 -10.21 -13.80
N PHE A 177 -14.21 -10.11 -14.20
CA PHE A 177 -14.79 -8.86 -14.72
C PHE A 177 -15.60 -8.05 -13.68
N SER A 178 -15.72 -8.52 -12.44
CA SER A 178 -16.56 -7.90 -11.39
C SER A 178 -16.26 -6.42 -11.16
N PHE A 179 -14.98 -6.02 -11.02
CA PHE A 179 -14.65 -4.62 -10.78
C PHE A 179 -14.87 -3.74 -12.03
N GLN A 180 -14.65 -4.29 -13.23
CA GLN A 180 -14.97 -3.60 -14.47
C GLN A 180 -16.48 -3.38 -14.61
N TYR A 181 -17.28 -4.39 -14.24
CA TYR A 181 -18.74 -4.28 -14.18
C TYR A 181 -19.19 -3.18 -13.21
N LEU A 182 -18.62 -3.12 -12.01
CA LEU A 182 -18.90 -2.01 -11.07
C LEU A 182 -18.53 -0.64 -11.66
N ALA A 183 -17.39 -0.54 -12.36
CA ALA A 183 -16.98 0.71 -13.02
C ALA A 183 -17.97 1.14 -14.11
N LEU A 184 -18.52 0.19 -14.87
CA LEU A 184 -19.58 0.43 -15.85
C LEU A 184 -20.83 1.02 -15.19
N LEU A 185 -21.29 0.41 -14.09
CA LEU A 185 -22.48 0.85 -13.35
C LEU A 185 -22.30 2.26 -12.78
N LEU A 186 -21.16 2.53 -12.15
CA LEU A 186 -20.85 3.85 -11.60
C LEU A 186 -20.74 4.91 -12.70
N LYS A 187 -20.17 4.57 -13.85
CA LYS A 187 -20.15 5.48 -15.02
C LYS A 187 -21.54 5.74 -15.56
N LYS A 188 -22.42 4.72 -15.64
CA LYS A 188 -23.82 4.88 -16.07
C LYS A 188 -24.59 5.79 -15.11
N HIS A 189 -24.37 5.62 -13.82
CA HIS A 189 -25.01 6.38 -12.75
C HIS A 189 -24.54 7.84 -12.70
N PHE A 190 -23.23 8.09 -12.57
CA PHE A 190 -22.66 9.43 -12.39
C PHE A 190 -22.29 10.15 -13.68
N ARG A 191 -22.35 9.46 -14.83
CA ARG A 191 -21.88 9.96 -16.14
C ARG A 191 -20.41 10.40 -16.13
N LYS A 192 -19.62 9.78 -15.27
CA LYS A 192 -18.20 10.06 -15.06
C LYS A 192 -17.39 8.78 -15.03
N LYS A 193 -16.16 8.85 -15.55
CA LYS A 193 -15.18 7.76 -15.36
C LYS A 193 -14.84 7.63 -13.87
N VAL A 194 -14.56 6.40 -13.44
CA VAL A 194 -14.23 6.10 -12.04
C VAL A 194 -12.76 6.39 -11.74
N PHE A 195 -12.45 6.69 -10.49
CA PHE A 195 -11.09 6.68 -9.96
C PHE A 195 -10.89 5.41 -9.15
N VAL A 196 -9.83 4.64 -9.42
CA VAL A 196 -9.61 3.33 -8.80
C VAL A 196 -8.56 3.42 -7.71
N LEU A 197 -8.85 2.88 -6.54
CA LEU A 197 -7.92 2.79 -5.42
C LEU A 197 -7.75 1.32 -5.01
N ILE A 198 -6.52 0.81 -5.04
CA ILE A 198 -6.21 -0.58 -4.66
C ILE A 198 -5.19 -0.59 -3.51
N ASP A 199 -5.60 -1.06 -2.35
CA ASP A 199 -4.73 -1.29 -1.19
C ASP A 199 -4.18 -2.73 -1.19
N ASN A 200 -2.96 -2.90 -0.70
CA ASN A 200 -2.28 -4.20 -0.61
C ASN A 200 -2.25 -4.94 -1.95
N SER A 201 -1.90 -4.25 -3.03
CA SER A 201 -1.97 -4.76 -4.41
C SER A 201 -1.06 -5.98 -4.68
N ASP A 202 -0.12 -6.26 -3.78
CA ASP A 202 0.80 -7.40 -3.75
C ASP A 202 0.41 -8.47 -2.70
N ALA A 203 -0.77 -8.36 -2.07
CA ALA A 203 -1.18 -9.27 -0.99
C ALA A 203 -1.09 -10.75 -1.40
N PHE A 204 -1.56 -11.09 -2.60
CA PHE A 204 -1.68 -12.48 -3.05
C PHE A 204 -0.34 -13.23 -3.18
N VAL A 205 0.80 -12.53 -3.31
CA VAL A 205 2.11 -13.18 -3.45
C VAL A 205 2.78 -13.52 -2.11
N TYR A 206 2.37 -12.89 -1.00
CA TYR A 206 3.09 -13.02 0.27
C TYR A 206 3.20 -14.45 0.78
N ASN A 207 2.08 -15.16 0.84
CA ASN A 207 2.09 -16.54 1.35
C ASN A 207 2.81 -17.49 0.40
N MET A 208 2.83 -17.20 -0.90
CA MET A 208 3.54 -18.01 -1.90
C MET A 208 5.06 -17.91 -1.76
N ILE A 209 5.58 -16.79 -1.25
CA ILE A 209 7.01 -16.64 -0.96
C ILE A 209 7.42 -17.61 0.15
N PHE A 210 6.60 -17.75 1.19
CA PHE A 210 6.97 -18.42 2.45
C PHE A 210 6.36 -19.81 2.64
N LYS A 211 5.41 -20.22 1.80
CA LYS A 211 4.74 -21.53 1.86
C LYS A 211 4.62 -22.17 0.48
N GLU A 212 4.36 -23.48 0.46
CA GLU A 212 4.13 -24.22 -0.78
C GLU A 212 2.84 -23.74 -1.45
N SER A 213 2.94 -23.38 -2.74
CA SER A 213 1.82 -22.92 -3.54
C SER A 213 1.91 -23.54 -4.94
N PRO A 214 1.30 -24.72 -5.15
CA PRO A 214 1.35 -25.41 -6.45
C PRO A 214 0.63 -24.62 -7.55
N ASP A 215 -0.30 -23.73 -7.19
CA ASP A 215 -1.13 -22.97 -8.12
C ASP A 215 -0.65 -21.53 -8.37
N MET A 216 0.62 -21.21 -8.06
CA MET A 216 1.16 -19.84 -8.17
C MET A 216 0.88 -19.22 -9.54
N GLU A 217 1.10 -19.95 -10.63
CA GLU A 217 0.88 -19.46 -11.99
C GLU A 217 -0.59 -19.14 -12.25
N ALA A 218 -1.50 -20.04 -11.87
CA ALA A 218 -2.94 -19.80 -12.03
C ALA A 218 -3.42 -18.59 -11.22
N ILE A 219 -2.87 -18.39 -10.01
CA ILE A 219 -3.23 -17.25 -9.17
C ILE A 219 -2.72 -15.93 -9.75
N CYS A 220 -1.44 -15.87 -10.16
CA CYS A 220 -0.88 -14.65 -10.77
C CYS A 220 -1.65 -14.29 -12.05
N SER A 221 -1.88 -15.25 -12.95
CA SER A 221 -2.60 -15.02 -14.21
C SER A 221 -4.03 -14.51 -13.97
N PHE A 222 -4.74 -15.05 -12.98
CA PHE A 222 -6.11 -14.62 -12.69
C PHE A 222 -6.17 -13.23 -12.06
N MET A 223 -5.21 -12.88 -11.20
CA MET A 223 -5.10 -11.51 -10.67
C MET A 223 -4.69 -10.51 -11.76
N GLU A 224 -3.80 -10.90 -12.66
CA GLU A 224 -3.43 -10.10 -13.83
C GLU A 224 -4.62 -9.83 -14.76
N GLU A 225 -5.46 -10.84 -15.00
CA GLU A 225 -6.72 -10.71 -15.76
C GLU A 225 -7.69 -9.76 -15.06
N THR A 226 -7.91 -9.97 -13.76
CA THR A 226 -8.87 -9.19 -12.96
C THR A 226 -8.50 -7.71 -12.89
N ASP A 227 -7.24 -7.41 -12.52
CA ASP A 227 -6.76 -6.03 -12.45
C ASP A 227 -6.65 -5.40 -13.85
N GLY A 228 -6.21 -6.19 -14.85
CA GLY A 228 -6.08 -5.75 -16.23
C GLY A 228 -7.42 -5.35 -16.85
N ALA A 229 -8.48 -6.13 -16.62
CA ALA A 229 -9.83 -5.83 -17.11
C ALA A 229 -10.34 -4.47 -16.62
N LEU A 230 -10.09 -4.12 -15.35
CA LEU A 230 -10.46 -2.82 -14.80
C LEU A 230 -9.54 -1.70 -15.29
N LEU A 231 -8.23 -1.85 -15.09
CA LEU A 231 -7.27 -0.73 -15.20
C LEU A 231 -6.95 -0.36 -16.64
N THR A 232 -7.18 -1.25 -17.61
CA THR A 232 -7.03 -0.95 -19.05
C THR A 232 -8.30 -0.40 -19.70
N ALA A 233 -9.43 -0.36 -18.98
CA ALA A 233 -10.69 0.16 -19.50
C ALA A 233 -10.67 1.70 -19.54
N GLU A 234 -9.96 2.28 -20.50
CA GLU A 234 -9.77 3.73 -20.64
C GLU A 234 -11.08 4.53 -20.73
N ASN A 235 -12.14 3.92 -21.26
CA ASN A 235 -13.46 4.52 -21.33
C ASN A 235 -14.18 4.52 -19.96
N LEU A 236 -13.77 3.68 -19.00
CA LEU A 236 -14.37 3.55 -17.68
C LEU A 236 -13.53 4.22 -16.58
N VAL A 237 -12.20 4.17 -16.67
CA VAL A 237 -11.27 4.63 -15.63
C VAL A 237 -10.64 5.97 -16.01
N SER A 238 -10.70 6.93 -15.09
CA SER A 238 -10.04 8.24 -15.22
C SER A 238 -8.61 8.24 -14.71
N GLY A 239 -8.34 7.40 -13.71
CA GLY A 239 -7.03 7.17 -13.13
C GLY A 239 -7.12 6.25 -11.93
N GLY A 240 -5.99 5.98 -11.30
CA GLY A 240 -5.97 5.19 -10.08
C GLY A 240 -4.66 5.22 -9.30
N LEU A 241 -4.76 4.84 -8.03
CA LEU A 241 -3.64 4.67 -7.11
C LEU A 241 -3.67 3.27 -6.54
N LEU A 242 -2.64 2.50 -6.85
CA LEU A 242 -2.34 1.22 -6.25
C LEU A 242 -1.23 1.43 -5.22
N ASN A 243 -1.29 0.70 -4.12
CA ASN A 243 -0.19 0.63 -3.19
C ASN A 243 0.21 -0.83 -2.89
N GLY A 244 1.43 -1.03 -2.41
CA GLY A 244 1.94 -2.33 -2.02
C GLY A 244 3.30 -2.22 -1.35
N VAL A 245 3.89 -3.35 -0.97
CA VAL A 245 5.32 -3.38 -0.55
C VAL A 245 6.19 -3.79 -1.73
N LEU A 246 5.74 -4.77 -2.52
CA LEU A 246 6.43 -5.34 -3.66
C LEU A 246 5.92 -4.73 -4.96
N ARG A 247 6.85 -4.40 -5.86
CA ARG A 247 6.55 -4.13 -7.27
C ARG A 247 6.47 -5.47 -7.99
N VAL A 248 5.32 -6.12 -7.95
CA VAL A 248 5.08 -7.38 -8.68
C VAL A 248 4.87 -7.07 -10.16
N PHE A 249 5.41 -7.88 -11.06
CA PHE A 249 5.11 -7.78 -12.49
C PHE A 249 3.63 -8.09 -12.74
N ARG A 250 2.99 -7.38 -13.67
CA ARG A 250 1.52 -7.38 -13.90
C ARG A 250 1.17 -7.60 -15.36
N GLY A 251 1.87 -8.52 -16.03
CA GLY A 251 1.72 -8.72 -17.46
C GLY A 251 1.98 -7.45 -18.29
N SER A 252 1.43 -7.43 -19.51
CA SER A 252 1.63 -6.35 -20.48
C SER A 252 0.97 -5.03 -20.09
N TRP A 253 -0.19 -5.05 -19.42
CA TRP A 253 -0.87 -3.82 -19.02
C TRP A 253 -0.12 -3.06 -17.91
N GLY A 254 0.68 -3.78 -17.11
CA GLY A 254 1.54 -3.19 -16.10
C GLY A 254 2.57 -2.19 -16.65
N ILE A 255 2.87 -2.23 -17.95
CA ILE A 255 3.80 -1.28 -18.60
C ILE A 255 3.24 0.15 -18.59
N ASN A 256 1.91 0.31 -18.64
CA ASN A 256 1.25 1.61 -18.62
C ASN A 256 0.99 2.13 -17.19
N VAL A 257 1.40 1.38 -16.16
CA VAL A 257 1.31 1.79 -14.77
C VAL A 257 2.59 2.53 -14.40
N TRP A 258 2.46 3.82 -14.10
CA TRP A 258 3.59 4.59 -13.58
C TRP A 258 3.92 4.11 -12.17
N THR A 259 5.20 3.88 -11.86
CA THR A 259 5.60 3.28 -10.57
C THR A 259 6.55 4.19 -9.80
N ALA A 260 6.22 4.47 -8.53
CA ALA A 260 7.13 5.08 -7.56
C ALA A 260 7.52 4.03 -6.52
N GLN A 261 8.81 3.88 -6.28
CA GLN A 261 9.38 3.03 -5.25
C GLN A 261 9.95 3.89 -4.12
N TYR A 262 9.69 3.48 -2.89
CA TYR A 262 10.22 4.17 -1.72
C TYR A 262 11.75 4.28 -1.78
N LEU A 263 12.26 5.51 -1.59
CA LEU A 263 13.67 5.92 -1.69
C LEU A 263 14.26 6.00 -3.11
N GLN A 264 13.46 5.81 -4.17
CA GLN A 264 13.90 6.01 -5.55
C GLN A 264 13.28 7.27 -6.15
N GLU A 265 12.00 7.51 -5.94
CA GLU A 265 11.29 8.66 -6.51
C GLU A 265 10.98 9.69 -5.42
N VAL A 266 11.74 10.79 -5.43
CA VAL A 266 11.62 11.90 -4.45
C VAL A 266 10.20 12.44 -4.37
N GLU A 267 9.57 12.59 -5.54
CA GLU A 267 8.25 13.18 -5.70
C GLU A 267 7.21 12.54 -4.76
N PHE A 268 7.24 11.22 -4.63
CA PHE A 268 6.29 10.49 -3.80
C PHE A 268 6.87 9.95 -2.50
N SER A 269 8.16 9.62 -2.44
CA SER A 269 8.80 9.05 -1.24
C SER A 269 8.64 9.92 0.00
N LYS A 270 8.59 11.25 -0.17
CA LYS A 270 8.36 12.22 0.91
C LYS A 270 7.03 12.00 1.68
N TYR A 271 6.03 11.39 1.05
CA TYR A 271 4.71 11.10 1.67
C TYR A 271 4.63 9.76 2.39
N TYR A 272 5.66 8.91 2.24
CA TYR A 272 5.72 7.56 2.80
C TYR A 272 6.90 7.44 3.76
N GLY A 273 7.13 8.47 4.54
CA GLY A 273 8.15 8.56 5.59
C GLY A 273 7.96 9.92 6.27
N LEU A 274 8.76 10.20 7.29
CA LEU A 274 8.83 11.56 7.83
C LEU A 274 10.09 12.22 7.31
N THR A 275 9.99 13.44 6.84
CA THR A 275 11.17 14.28 6.60
C THR A 275 11.64 14.90 7.91
N GLU A 276 12.87 15.42 7.94
CA GLU A 276 13.35 16.16 9.12
C GLU A 276 12.46 17.39 9.47
N PRO A 277 11.99 18.21 8.51
CA PRO A 277 10.99 19.24 8.78
C PRO A 277 9.71 18.72 9.47
N ASP A 278 9.14 17.60 8.99
CA ASP A 278 7.92 17.02 9.57
C ASP A 278 8.15 16.58 11.03
N LEU A 279 9.32 15.95 11.27
CA LEU A 279 9.72 15.52 12.59
C LEU A 279 9.88 16.72 13.52
N LEU A 280 10.61 17.76 13.10
CA LEU A 280 10.81 18.97 13.90
C LEU A 280 9.49 19.66 14.22
N GLN A 281 8.58 19.77 13.24
CA GLN A 281 7.25 20.32 13.46
C GLN A 281 6.50 19.54 14.55
N THR A 282 6.54 18.21 14.49
CA THR A 282 5.89 17.32 15.47
C THR A 282 6.51 17.49 16.86
N LEU A 283 7.84 17.48 16.97
CA LEU A 283 8.54 17.66 18.24
C LEU A 283 8.27 19.03 18.87
N ASN A 284 8.20 20.09 18.05
CA ASN A 284 7.87 21.44 18.52
C ASN A 284 6.45 21.54 19.08
N LYS A 285 5.49 20.79 18.52
CA LYS A 285 4.12 20.71 19.04
C LYS A 285 4.05 19.95 20.37
N LEU A 286 4.80 18.86 20.50
CA LEU A 286 4.73 17.98 21.68
C LEU A 286 5.56 18.45 22.88
N PHE A 287 6.71 19.10 22.64
CA PHE A 287 7.68 19.39 23.67
C PHE A 287 8.07 20.88 23.65
N LEU A 288 7.63 21.61 24.68
CA LEU A 288 8.01 23.02 24.87
C LEU A 288 9.51 23.15 25.18
N ASP A 289 10.03 22.27 26.05
CA ASP A 289 11.45 22.26 26.44
C ASP A 289 12.36 21.91 25.26
N LYS A 290 13.31 22.81 24.97
CA LYS A 290 14.31 22.64 23.92
C LYS A 290 15.28 21.50 24.24
N LYS A 291 15.65 21.28 25.50
CA LYS A 291 16.58 20.20 25.88
C LYS A 291 15.94 18.84 25.62
N LYS A 292 14.69 18.63 26.05
CA LYS A 292 13.91 17.44 25.74
C LYS A 292 13.73 17.20 24.24
N ARG A 293 13.50 18.26 23.43
CA ARG A 293 13.42 18.12 21.96
C ARG A 293 14.71 17.56 21.36
N VAL A 294 15.86 18.07 21.79
CA VAL A 294 17.18 17.61 21.31
C VAL A 294 17.43 16.16 21.72
N GLU A 295 17.11 15.80 22.97
CA GLU A 295 17.24 14.43 23.48
C GLU A 295 16.37 13.45 22.67
N VAL A 296 15.09 13.75 22.51
CA VAL A 296 14.17 12.92 21.73
C VAL A 296 14.61 12.83 20.28
N LYS A 297 14.98 13.94 19.63
CA LYS A 297 15.46 13.91 18.24
C LYS A 297 16.69 13.02 18.10
N SER A 298 17.67 13.13 19.00
CA SER A 298 18.87 12.29 18.98
C SER A 298 18.55 10.80 19.10
N TYR A 299 17.57 10.44 19.94
CA TYR A 299 17.07 9.07 20.01
C TYR A 299 16.43 8.62 18.68
N LEU A 300 15.56 9.45 18.09
CA LEU A 300 14.87 9.12 16.83
C LEU A 300 15.84 9.01 15.65
N ASP A 301 16.83 9.90 15.56
CA ASP A 301 17.89 9.87 14.53
C ASP A 301 18.64 8.53 14.55
N LYS A 302 19.01 8.07 15.74
CA LYS A 302 19.76 6.82 15.95
C LYS A 302 18.91 5.57 15.71
N ASN A 303 17.66 5.58 16.16
CA ASN A 303 16.82 4.38 16.18
C ASN A 303 15.93 4.22 14.94
N PHE A 304 15.38 5.30 14.39
CA PHE A 304 14.33 5.23 13.37
C PHE A 304 14.59 6.07 12.11
N GLY A 305 15.65 6.89 12.11
CA GLY A 305 16.09 7.68 10.96
C GLY A 305 16.98 6.88 10.01
N GLY A 306 17.79 7.57 9.21
CA GLY A 306 18.86 6.98 8.41
C GLY A 306 18.41 6.44 7.06
N TYR A 307 17.13 6.55 6.71
CA TYR A 307 16.64 6.24 5.37
C TYR A 307 17.00 7.39 4.43
N ARG A 308 17.91 7.15 3.49
CA ARG A 308 18.43 8.17 2.58
C ARG A 308 17.61 8.21 1.29
N LEU A 309 16.95 9.33 1.06
CA LEU A 309 16.27 9.65 -0.19
C LEU A 309 17.14 10.64 -0.98
N TYR A 310 17.83 10.16 -2.01
CA TYR A 310 18.66 11.03 -2.86
C TYR A 310 17.79 11.92 -3.74
N THR A 311 18.22 13.17 -3.91
CA THR A 311 17.55 14.17 -4.74
C THR A 311 18.33 14.44 -6.03
N ASP A 312 17.79 15.27 -6.93
CA ASP A 312 18.51 15.72 -8.12
C ASP A 312 19.65 16.68 -7.70
N GLY A 313 20.76 16.09 -7.26
CA GLY A 313 21.87 16.74 -6.57
C GLY A 313 22.59 15.70 -5.71
N SER A 314 23.86 15.90 -5.36
CA SER A 314 24.57 14.90 -4.53
C SER A 314 24.08 14.83 -3.08
N ASP A 315 22.98 15.52 -2.76
CA ASP A 315 22.36 15.62 -1.45
C ASP A 315 21.21 14.61 -1.27
N TYR A 316 21.01 14.20 -0.03
CA TYR A 316 19.91 13.32 0.36
C TYR A 316 19.06 13.93 1.46
N VAL A 317 17.78 13.60 1.44
CA VAL A 317 16.84 13.85 2.52
C VAL A 317 16.88 12.66 3.48
N ASN A 318 17.14 12.93 4.75
CA ASN A 318 17.02 11.91 5.80
C ASN A 318 15.55 11.68 6.13
N MET A 319 15.11 10.45 5.95
CA MET A 319 13.74 9.99 6.19
C MET A 319 13.67 9.13 7.44
N TYR A 320 12.50 9.11 8.07
CA TYR A 320 12.21 8.30 9.27
C TYR A 320 11.00 7.40 9.04
N SER A 321 10.98 6.24 9.69
CA SER A 321 9.79 5.37 9.75
C SER A 321 8.65 6.08 10.47
N ILE A 322 7.52 6.31 9.78
CA ILE A 322 6.32 6.97 10.34
C ILE A 322 5.85 6.25 11.60
N SER A 323 5.66 4.94 11.50
CA SER A 323 5.05 4.18 12.60
C SER A 323 5.96 4.01 13.79
N SER A 324 7.27 3.87 13.58
CA SER A 324 8.23 3.76 14.70
C SER A 324 8.27 5.08 15.47
N VAL A 325 8.33 6.22 14.77
CA VAL A 325 8.30 7.56 15.38
C VAL A 325 6.98 7.80 16.11
N VAL A 326 5.83 7.60 15.43
CA VAL A 326 4.50 7.81 16.02
C VAL A 326 4.33 6.98 17.29
N ARG A 327 4.67 5.68 17.26
CA ARG A 327 4.56 4.81 18.44
C ARG A 327 5.47 5.22 19.58
N TYR A 328 6.69 5.62 19.28
CA TYR A 328 7.61 6.11 20.31
C TYR A 328 7.03 7.35 20.99
N LEU A 329 6.53 8.31 20.21
CA LEU A 329 5.98 9.56 20.71
C LEU A 329 4.65 9.37 21.47
N THR A 330 3.86 8.34 21.14
CA THR A 330 2.58 8.08 21.82
C THR A 330 2.69 7.10 23.00
N ASN A 331 3.53 6.07 22.89
CA ASN A 331 3.52 4.90 23.79
C ASN A 331 4.84 4.69 24.55
N GLY A 332 5.86 5.52 24.29
CA GLY A 332 7.05 5.62 25.14
C GLY A 332 8.14 4.55 24.99
N SER A 333 7.89 3.36 24.42
CA SER A 333 8.99 2.36 24.19
C SER A 333 8.62 0.99 23.59
N ASN A 334 7.36 0.57 23.50
CA ASN A 334 7.07 -0.81 23.02
C ASN A 334 7.13 -0.94 21.49
N LEU A 335 8.32 -1.26 20.99
CA LEU A 335 8.62 -1.56 19.59
C LEU A 335 8.29 -3.04 19.27
N GLY A 336 7.10 -3.28 18.75
CA GLY A 336 6.72 -4.60 18.21
C GLY A 336 7.24 -4.83 16.80
N ASN A 337 7.62 -6.07 16.47
CA ASN A 337 8.08 -6.48 15.14
C ASN A 337 7.08 -6.10 14.04
N TYR A 338 7.55 -5.37 13.02
CA TYR A 338 6.78 -4.98 11.84
C TYR A 338 7.37 -5.47 10.51
N LEU A 339 8.50 -6.22 10.54
CA LEU A 339 9.21 -6.81 9.39
C LEU A 339 8.23 -7.41 8.38
N CYS A 340 7.50 -8.39 8.89
CA CYS A 340 6.58 -9.21 8.14
C CYS A 340 5.36 -9.43 9.01
N TYR A 341 4.33 -9.98 8.41
CA TYR A 341 3.21 -10.45 9.20
C TYR A 341 3.69 -11.61 10.10
N PRO A 342 3.20 -11.73 11.34
CA PRO A 342 3.64 -12.76 12.28
C PRO A 342 3.65 -14.17 11.70
N GLU A 343 2.69 -14.49 10.84
CA GLU A 343 2.58 -15.78 10.15
C GLU A 343 3.69 -16.10 9.14
N TYR A 344 4.51 -15.13 8.75
CA TYR A 344 5.66 -15.32 7.86
C TYR A 344 7.00 -15.33 8.58
N LEU A 345 7.01 -15.09 9.90
CA LEU A 345 8.23 -14.95 10.69
C LEU A 345 9.09 -16.22 10.63
N ASP A 346 8.47 -17.40 10.65
CA ASP A 346 9.20 -18.66 10.60
C ASP A 346 9.82 -18.92 9.21
N GLY A 347 9.14 -18.49 8.14
CA GLY A 347 9.69 -18.51 6.78
C GLY A 347 10.94 -17.63 6.67
N TRP A 348 10.89 -16.42 7.24
CA TRP A 348 12.06 -15.55 7.35
C TRP A 348 13.19 -16.21 8.14
N LYS A 349 12.93 -16.71 9.35
CA LYS A 349 13.95 -17.41 10.16
C LYS A 349 14.60 -18.57 9.40
N SER A 350 13.84 -19.30 8.59
CA SER A 350 14.39 -20.36 7.74
C SER A 350 15.38 -19.80 6.71
N LEU A 351 15.05 -18.68 6.04
CA LEU A 351 15.96 -18.01 5.11
C LEU A 351 17.25 -17.54 5.81
N PHE A 352 17.14 -16.89 6.97
CA PHE A 352 18.31 -16.40 7.74
C PHE A 352 19.29 -17.49 8.16
N ARG A 353 18.82 -18.75 8.30
CA ARG A 353 19.66 -19.91 8.63
C ARG A 353 20.40 -20.49 7.43
N THR A 354 20.10 -20.05 6.21
CA THR A 354 20.82 -20.47 5.01
C THR A 354 22.20 -19.81 5.04
N LYS A 355 23.27 -20.60 4.84
CA LYS A 355 24.66 -20.13 5.00
C LYS A 355 24.93 -18.79 4.29
N ASP A 356 24.64 -18.71 3.00
CA ASP A 356 24.95 -17.54 2.18
C ASP A 356 24.14 -16.29 2.60
N VAL A 357 22.88 -16.49 3.02
CA VAL A 357 22.03 -15.42 3.56
C VAL A 357 22.55 -14.96 4.92
N SER A 358 22.90 -15.91 5.79
CA SER A 358 23.46 -15.62 7.11
C SER A 358 24.76 -14.83 7.02
N GLU A 359 25.64 -15.18 6.08
CA GLU A 359 26.88 -14.45 5.79
C GLU A 359 26.58 -13.02 5.34
N ALA A 360 25.70 -12.82 4.35
CA ALA A 360 25.30 -11.49 3.89
C ALA A 360 24.70 -10.62 5.01
N VAL A 361 23.82 -11.19 5.84
CA VAL A 361 23.22 -10.50 6.98
C VAL A 361 24.28 -10.16 8.04
N THR A 362 25.24 -11.05 8.28
CA THR A 362 26.36 -10.79 9.19
C THR A 362 27.24 -9.64 8.69
N GLU A 363 27.47 -9.54 7.38
CA GLU A 363 28.19 -8.40 6.79
C GLU A 363 27.47 -7.07 7.05
N LEU A 364 26.15 -7.02 6.81
CA LEU A 364 25.32 -5.85 7.10
C LEU A 364 25.36 -5.48 8.60
N LEU A 365 25.29 -6.49 9.48
CA LEU A 365 25.42 -6.30 10.93
C LEU A 365 26.85 -5.89 11.34
N ALA A 366 27.89 -6.18 10.56
CA ALA A 366 29.22 -5.62 10.77
C ALA A 366 29.34 -4.17 10.29
N GLY A 367 28.30 -3.61 9.68
CA GLY A 367 28.29 -2.27 9.11
C GLY A 367 28.86 -2.19 7.69
N ARG A 368 29.08 -3.35 7.04
CA ARG A 368 29.49 -3.39 5.63
C ARG A 368 28.32 -3.05 4.72
N GLU A 369 28.64 -2.54 3.54
CA GLU A 369 27.68 -2.23 2.49
C GLU A 369 27.67 -3.36 1.45
N LEU A 370 26.49 -3.74 0.98
CA LEU A 370 26.32 -4.81 -0.02
C LEU A 370 25.80 -4.22 -1.33
N VAL A 371 26.30 -4.74 -2.45
CA VAL A 371 25.80 -4.37 -3.78
C VAL A 371 24.50 -5.12 -4.05
N VAL A 372 23.45 -4.38 -4.41
CA VAL A 372 22.13 -4.91 -4.74
C VAL A 372 21.59 -4.14 -5.93
N ASP A 373 21.06 -4.83 -6.92
CA ASP A 373 20.17 -4.23 -7.90
C ASP A 373 18.75 -4.31 -7.35
N ILE A 374 18.00 -3.20 -7.31
CA ILE A 374 16.59 -3.13 -6.88
C ILE A 374 15.72 -2.43 -7.92
N TYR A 375 16.16 -2.32 -9.17
CA TYR A 375 15.39 -1.62 -10.20
C TYR A 375 14.18 -2.45 -10.66
N GLU A 376 14.42 -3.74 -10.89
CA GLU A 376 13.45 -4.61 -11.53
C GLU A 376 12.25 -4.96 -10.65
N ALA A 377 11.14 -5.28 -11.32
CA ALA A 377 9.96 -5.86 -10.69
C ALA A 377 10.24 -7.30 -10.21
N PHE A 378 9.42 -7.77 -9.26
CA PHE A 378 9.40 -9.18 -8.88
C PHE A 378 8.57 -9.98 -9.87
N TYR A 379 9.22 -10.95 -10.53
CA TYR A 379 8.60 -11.95 -11.38
C TYR A 379 8.35 -13.24 -10.60
N LYS A 380 7.56 -14.14 -11.18
CA LYS A 380 7.21 -15.42 -10.54
C LYS A 380 8.43 -16.27 -10.18
N GLU A 381 9.46 -16.22 -11.01
CA GLU A 381 10.72 -16.93 -10.82
C GLU A 381 11.44 -16.49 -9.54
N HIS A 382 11.34 -15.20 -9.18
CA HIS A 382 11.91 -14.67 -7.94
C HIS A 382 11.20 -15.23 -6.70
N PHE A 383 9.88 -15.42 -6.76
CA PHE A 383 9.11 -16.03 -5.67
C PHE A 383 9.46 -17.52 -5.52
N LEU A 384 9.50 -18.25 -6.64
CA LEU A 384 9.86 -19.68 -6.67
C LEU A 384 11.26 -19.93 -6.13
N ALA A 385 12.21 -19.05 -6.44
CA ALA A 385 13.56 -19.18 -5.94
C ALA A 385 13.67 -19.07 -4.42
N ILE A 386 13.04 -18.05 -3.82
CA ILE A 386 13.00 -17.91 -2.35
C ILE A 386 12.27 -19.09 -1.72
N HIS A 387 11.15 -19.51 -2.30
CA HIS A 387 10.42 -20.68 -1.83
C HIS A 387 11.31 -21.93 -1.82
N ASN A 388 12.03 -22.19 -2.92
CA ASN A 388 12.94 -23.32 -3.03
C ASN A 388 14.10 -23.25 -2.03
N MET A 389 14.63 -22.05 -1.74
CA MET A 389 15.63 -21.85 -0.69
C MET A 389 15.08 -22.26 0.68
N ILE A 390 13.85 -21.86 1.01
CA ILE A 390 13.19 -22.25 2.27
C ILE A 390 13.02 -23.76 2.35
N LYS A 391 12.53 -24.38 1.28
CA LYS A 391 12.20 -25.81 1.23
C LYS A 391 13.45 -26.70 1.29
N HIS A 392 14.49 -26.36 0.52
CA HIS A 392 15.67 -27.21 0.34
C HIS A 392 16.88 -26.77 1.16
N LYS A 393 16.81 -25.63 1.86
CA LYS A 393 17.93 -25.01 2.61
C LYS A 393 19.20 -24.84 1.76
N LYS A 394 19.03 -24.71 0.45
CA LYS A 394 20.10 -24.55 -0.52
C LYS A 394 19.74 -23.46 -1.51
N LEU A 395 20.73 -22.65 -1.85
CA LEU A 395 20.64 -21.72 -2.98
C LEU A 395 20.58 -22.56 -4.26
N LEU A 396 19.46 -22.50 -5.00
CA LEU A 396 19.35 -23.14 -6.31
C LEU A 396 19.82 -22.22 -7.46
N SER A 397 20.06 -20.93 -7.18
CA SER A 397 20.58 -19.99 -8.15
C SER A 397 21.69 -19.12 -7.54
N GLN A 398 22.67 -18.72 -8.34
CA GLN A 398 23.70 -17.76 -7.95
C GLN A 398 23.15 -16.37 -7.53
N TYR A 399 21.87 -16.11 -7.81
CA TYR A 399 21.16 -14.85 -7.52
C TYR A 399 20.26 -14.92 -6.27
N GLY A 400 20.19 -16.06 -5.57
CA GLY A 400 19.28 -16.24 -4.43
C GLY A 400 19.50 -15.25 -3.28
N VAL A 401 20.77 -14.93 -2.99
CA VAL A 401 21.12 -13.92 -1.97
C VAL A 401 20.70 -12.53 -2.43
N GLU A 402 20.92 -12.17 -3.69
CA GLU A 402 20.51 -10.88 -4.25
C GLU A 402 18.99 -10.70 -4.16
N TRP A 403 18.20 -11.72 -4.53
CA TRP A 403 16.74 -11.67 -4.39
C TRP A 403 16.29 -11.50 -2.94
N PHE A 404 16.95 -12.18 -2.00
CA PHE A 404 16.71 -11.96 -0.57
C PHE A 404 17.01 -10.53 -0.14
N LEU A 405 18.13 -9.96 -0.59
CA LEU A 405 18.50 -8.56 -0.30
C LEU A 405 17.50 -7.58 -0.93
N ARG A 406 17.00 -7.85 -2.14
CA ARG A 406 15.89 -7.11 -2.76
C ARG A 406 14.65 -7.10 -1.86
N TYR A 407 14.26 -8.25 -1.28
CA TYR A 407 13.16 -8.28 -0.31
C TYR A 407 13.47 -7.42 0.92
N LEU A 408 14.65 -7.60 1.55
CA LEU A 408 15.03 -6.78 2.71
C LEU A 408 14.92 -5.28 2.41
N ASN A 409 15.33 -4.83 1.23
CA ASN A 409 15.11 -3.46 0.79
C ASN A 409 13.61 -3.08 0.76
N ARG A 410 12.75 -3.88 0.12
CA ARG A 410 11.30 -3.59 0.05
C ARG A 410 10.63 -3.55 1.41
N PHE A 411 11.09 -4.38 2.35
CA PHE A 411 10.61 -4.39 3.72
C PHE A 411 11.19 -3.27 4.60
N GLY A 412 12.03 -2.38 4.05
CA GLY A 412 12.57 -1.21 4.75
C GLY A 412 13.78 -1.51 5.63
N TYR A 413 14.56 -2.54 5.30
CA TYR A 413 15.81 -2.90 6.01
C TYR A 413 17.06 -2.36 5.35
N LEU A 414 16.98 -1.95 4.09
CA LEU A 414 18.13 -1.44 3.36
C LEU A 414 17.84 -0.03 2.87
N THR A 415 18.86 0.82 2.96
CA THR A 415 18.88 2.18 2.41
C THR A 415 20.10 2.35 1.51
N PRO A 416 20.02 3.17 0.43
CA PRO A 416 21.18 3.37 -0.44
C PRO A 416 22.32 4.09 0.31
N SER A 417 23.55 3.64 0.05
CA SER A 417 24.80 4.28 0.51
C SER A 417 25.10 5.57 -0.27
N GLU A 418 26.16 6.28 0.08
CA GLU A 418 26.59 7.53 -0.61
C GLU A 418 27.08 7.26 -2.04
N GLU A 419 27.56 6.05 -2.30
CA GLU A 419 28.05 5.63 -3.61
C GLU A 419 26.90 5.23 -4.56
N ASN A 420 25.67 5.10 -4.07
CA ASN A 420 24.49 4.73 -4.87
C ASN A 420 23.52 5.91 -5.04
N LYS A 421 23.97 6.96 -5.73
CA LYS A 421 23.17 8.18 -5.97
C LYS A 421 21.90 7.94 -6.79
N ASN A 422 21.90 6.91 -7.65
CA ASN A 422 20.75 6.57 -8.49
C ASN A 422 19.73 5.68 -7.78
N GLY A 423 20.01 5.22 -6.55
CA GLY A 423 19.08 4.48 -5.69
C GLY A 423 18.63 3.10 -6.18
N THR A 424 19.07 2.66 -7.37
CA THR A 424 18.52 1.48 -8.06
C THR A 424 19.52 0.33 -8.21
N ASN A 425 20.78 0.57 -8.52
CA ASN A 425 21.83 -0.44 -8.52
C ASN A 425 23.09 0.13 -7.88
N GLY A 426 23.50 -0.46 -6.75
CA GLY A 426 24.69 -0.02 -6.05
C GLY A 426 24.74 -0.53 -4.61
N LYS A 427 25.55 0.12 -3.78
CA LYS A 427 25.77 -0.27 -2.39
C LYS A 427 24.61 0.15 -1.48
N PHE A 428 24.17 -0.76 -0.62
CA PHE A 428 23.13 -0.58 0.39
C PHE A 428 23.62 -0.98 1.78
N LYS A 429 23.00 -0.40 2.81
CA LYS A 429 23.30 -0.67 4.22
C LYS A 429 22.05 -0.65 5.09
N LEU A 430 22.21 -1.04 6.35
CA LEU A 430 21.15 -0.89 7.35
C LEU A 430 20.91 0.59 7.67
N PRO A 431 19.65 1.07 7.72
CA PRO A 431 19.35 2.48 7.94
C PRO A 431 19.60 2.90 9.40
N ASN A 432 19.30 2.04 10.37
CA ASN A 432 19.27 2.43 11.79
C ASN A 432 19.40 1.24 12.76
N GLN A 433 19.37 1.56 14.06
CA GLN A 433 19.44 0.54 15.11
C GLN A 433 18.20 -0.34 15.19
N GLU A 434 17.03 0.16 14.82
CA GLU A 434 15.80 -0.63 14.80
C GLU A 434 15.93 -1.80 13.82
N SER A 435 16.28 -1.53 12.56
CA SER A 435 16.54 -2.59 11.56
C SER A 435 17.64 -3.55 12.02
N ARG A 436 18.73 -3.04 12.60
CA ARG A 436 19.82 -3.87 13.13
C ARG A 436 19.35 -4.83 14.22
N GLN A 437 18.61 -4.32 15.21
CA GLN A 437 18.13 -5.14 16.33
C GLN A 437 17.16 -6.22 15.85
N TYR A 438 16.33 -5.91 14.86
CA TYR A 438 15.44 -6.92 14.27
C TYR A 438 16.19 -8.03 13.56
N LEU A 439 17.19 -7.70 12.73
CA LEU A 439 17.99 -8.74 12.06
C LEU A 439 18.75 -9.61 13.07
N LEU A 440 19.28 -9.02 14.14
CA LEU A 440 19.92 -9.77 15.24
C LEU A 440 18.97 -10.75 15.93
N ASN A 441 17.67 -10.43 16.01
CA ASN A 441 16.67 -11.31 16.63
C ASN A 441 16.21 -12.45 15.69
N LEU A 442 16.57 -12.40 14.41
CA LEU A 442 16.17 -13.39 13.39
C LEU A 442 17.26 -14.41 13.08
N LEU A 443 18.53 -14.04 13.28
CA LEU A 443 19.68 -14.95 13.34
C LEU A 443 19.59 -15.81 14.60
#